data_AF-A0A7Y6ZH42-F1
#
_entry.id   AF-A0A7Y6ZH42-F1
#
_cell.length_a   1.000
_cell.length_b   1.000
_cell.length_c   1.000
_cell.angle_alpha   90.00
_cell.angle_beta   90.00
_cell.angle_gamma   90.00
#
_symmetry.space_group_name_H-M   'P 1'
#
loop_
_entity.id
_entity.type
_entity.pdbx_description
1 polymer ?
#
loop_
_entity_poly.entity_id
_entity_poly.type
_entity_poly.pdbx_seq_one_letter_code
_entity_poly.pdbx_strand_id
1 'polypeptide(L)'
;MIRDYFRSPVKPGGRNYLSGNFSELRPNHFHTGLDYKFGGVEGEPIYAAADGWVHRIKISTYGYGNVIYLKHPTGHITVYGHLRNFIPKLQRYVIEEMYKRQVNELELMPEPGEWLVKKGELIANGGNSGSSGGPHLHFEIRDSLDRAMDPLLFGFPEILDNIPPTPQALALVPLDINSRINGEFARKEFTLVKNGAHYSIPQTIEITGRVGLEIRSFDLLDGASNRNGFPHFELWKNDSLNFSMSVDKVDFNFTRQFLLHTHQNRFTKLYFQPELKFDYFFPKTPETGHIEAGIGERVNYQLRLQDAYGNERKIDFKLLGKDQEFFVNLAATPQRAQIEYQGNILKIEAPNSNLGGLAKFYVGSKIFEMLPSYQDDKTRVYLWDMRFGIPEEVDICSEVVIPEVKKRIPFGEEHLFAEKSVQVHFSENTLLEDLYLRISENGSSTNPRLQINDRDEFLWNSMEVLWNVSSGSFDKSKTHVYQLSPSGRKSFVGGTWEDASIRFSTRNFGTFTLAEDNSGPIIRPVRISREEIRFTIRDELSGINSFEAYVDGKWVLMRYEHKKSLIWSETLDKQPLTGQVILRVTDQAGNVSEWKGTIS
;
A
#
# COMPACT_ATOMS: atom_id res chain seq x y z
N MET A 1 18.56 -20.42 -9.41
CA MET A 1 17.18 -20.82 -9.05
C MET A 1 16.98 -22.29 -9.36
N ILE A 2 16.21 -23.01 -8.55
CA ILE A 2 15.89 -24.43 -8.80
C ILE A 2 14.59 -24.48 -9.61
N ARG A 3 14.71 -24.51 -10.95
CA ARG A 3 13.57 -24.63 -11.86
C ARG A 3 12.95 -26.02 -11.74
N ASP A 4 11.63 -26.12 -11.87
CA ASP A 4 10.84 -27.38 -11.92
C ASP A 4 10.79 -28.22 -10.62
N TYR A 5 11.41 -27.75 -9.54
CA TYR A 5 11.30 -28.39 -8.22
C TYR A 5 9.88 -28.30 -7.67
N PHE A 6 9.23 -27.14 -7.82
CA PHE A 6 7.84 -26.92 -7.43
C PHE A 6 6.90 -27.27 -8.58
N ARG A 7 5.78 -27.95 -8.29
CA ARG A 7 4.68 -28.16 -9.24
C ARG A 7 3.59 -27.12 -9.02
N SER A 8 2.72 -26.95 -10.02
CA SER A 8 1.49 -26.19 -9.83
C SER A 8 0.63 -26.77 -8.69
N PRO A 9 0.17 -25.91 -7.74
CA PRO A 9 -0.65 -26.34 -6.61
C PRO A 9 -2.14 -26.50 -6.97
N VAL A 10 -2.55 -26.05 -8.15
CA VAL A 10 -3.94 -26.08 -8.64
C VAL A 10 -3.94 -26.75 -10.01
N LYS A 11 -4.90 -27.65 -10.29
CA LYS A 11 -5.07 -28.32 -11.60
C LYS A 11 -3.73 -28.74 -12.26
N PRO A 12 -2.89 -29.51 -11.56
CA PRO A 12 -1.56 -29.88 -12.02
C PRO A 12 -1.61 -30.61 -13.37
N GLY A 13 -0.80 -30.17 -14.34
CA GLY A 13 -0.83 -30.66 -15.72
C GLY A 13 -2.02 -30.15 -16.56
N GLY A 14 -2.91 -29.33 -15.98
CA GLY A 14 -4.02 -28.67 -16.66
C GLY A 14 -3.78 -27.17 -16.82
N ARG A 15 -4.58 -26.52 -17.67
CA ARG A 15 -4.48 -25.07 -17.89
C ARG A 15 -4.85 -24.29 -16.62
N ASN A 16 -4.00 -23.33 -16.22
CA ASN A 16 -4.26 -22.40 -15.12
C ASN A 16 -4.30 -20.94 -15.59
N TYR A 17 -5.09 -20.13 -14.88
CA TYR A 17 -5.24 -18.70 -15.12
C TYR A 17 -5.04 -17.92 -13.82
N LEU A 18 -4.39 -16.77 -13.92
CA LEU A 18 -4.14 -15.89 -12.78
C LEU A 18 -5.13 -14.72 -12.73
N SER A 19 -5.51 -14.32 -11.52
CA SER A 19 -6.19 -13.05 -11.24
C SER A 19 -5.26 -11.94 -10.77
N GLY A 20 -4.03 -12.30 -10.42
CA GLY A 20 -2.91 -11.43 -10.03
C GLY A 20 -1.63 -12.27 -9.93
N ASN A 21 -0.48 -11.63 -10.07
CA ASN A 21 0.84 -12.28 -10.00
C ASN A 21 1.82 -11.43 -9.17
N PHE A 22 3.05 -11.92 -9.06
CA PHE A 22 4.10 -11.21 -8.34
C PHE A 22 4.35 -9.83 -8.96
N SER A 23 4.82 -8.88 -8.14
CA SER A 23 5.17 -7.50 -8.53
C SER A 23 4.02 -6.63 -9.04
N GLU A 24 2.77 -7.12 -9.02
CA GLU A 24 1.61 -6.27 -9.30
C GLU A 24 1.50 -5.13 -8.27
N LEU A 25 1.30 -3.90 -8.74
CA LEU A 25 1.11 -2.73 -7.89
C LEU A 25 -0.30 -2.78 -7.26
N ARG A 26 -0.36 -2.97 -5.93
CA ARG A 26 -1.59 -2.81 -5.14
C ARG A 26 -1.56 -1.49 -4.38
N PRO A 27 -2.68 -0.99 -3.83
CA PRO A 27 -2.75 0.35 -3.24
C PRO A 27 -1.73 0.70 -2.15
N ASN A 28 -1.03 -0.27 -1.55
CA ASN A 28 -0.04 0.00 -0.49
C ASN A 28 1.04 -1.10 -0.34
N HIS A 29 1.14 -2.04 -1.28
CA HIS A 29 2.11 -3.13 -1.26
C HIS A 29 2.27 -3.74 -2.66
N PHE A 30 3.35 -4.51 -2.87
CA PHE A 30 3.42 -5.45 -3.98
C PHE A 30 2.57 -6.68 -3.69
N HIS A 31 1.91 -7.21 -4.70
CA HIS A 31 1.41 -8.57 -4.62
C HIS A 31 2.59 -9.56 -4.57
N THR A 32 2.61 -10.45 -3.57
CA THR A 32 3.77 -11.29 -3.21
C THR A 32 3.69 -12.74 -3.70
N GLY A 33 2.73 -13.05 -4.57
CA GLY A 33 2.49 -14.40 -5.03
C GLY A 33 1.68 -14.49 -6.31
N LEU A 34 1.08 -15.64 -6.56
CA LEU A 34 0.17 -15.92 -7.68
C LEU A 34 -1.23 -16.16 -7.15
N ASP A 35 -2.22 -15.47 -7.72
CA ASP A 35 -3.63 -15.70 -7.42
C ASP A 35 -4.24 -16.62 -8.49
N TYR A 36 -4.37 -17.91 -8.21
CA TYR A 36 -4.96 -18.90 -9.12
C TYR A 36 -6.49 -18.81 -9.11
N LYS A 37 -7.10 -18.65 -10.28
CA LYS A 37 -8.55 -18.57 -10.43
C LYS A 37 -9.25 -19.93 -10.27
N PHE A 38 -10.40 -19.91 -9.61
CA PHE A 38 -11.30 -21.07 -9.50
C PHE A 38 -12.58 -20.95 -10.34
N GLY A 39 -12.73 -19.91 -11.16
CA GLY A 39 -13.97 -19.71 -11.93
C GLY A 39 -15.17 -19.29 -11.06
N GLY A 40 -14.91 -18.69 -9.89
CA GLY A 40 -15.96 -18.14 -9.02
C GLY A 40 -16.57 -19.14 -8.03
N VAL A 41 -16.05 -20.36 -7.95
CA VAL A 41 -16.49 -21.39 -6.98
C VAL A 41 -15.40 -21.69 -5.95
N GLU A 42 -15.81 -22.05 -4.73
CA GLU A 42 -14.91 -22.55 -3.70
C GLU A 42 -14.84 -24.08 -3.72
N GLY A 43 -13.79 -24.64 -3.12
CA GLY A 43 -13.60 -26.08 -3.00
C GLY A 43 -12.63 -26.70 -3.99
N GLU A 44 -11.94 -25.89 -4.81
CA GLU A 44 -10.90 -26.38 -5.72
C GLU A 44 -9.80 -27.12 -4.93
N PRO A 45 -9.45 -28.38 -5.28
CA PRO A 45 -8.40 -29.13 -4.59
C PRO A 45 -7.03 -28.46 -4.69
N ILE A 46 -6.34 -28.32 -3.56
CA ILE A 46 -5.02 -27.68 -3.46
C ILE A 46 -3.97 -28.71 -3.05
N TYR A 47 -2.90 -28.78 -3.83
CA TYR A 47 -1.85 -29.79 -3.68
C TYR A 47 -0.53 -29.18 -3.22
N ALA A 48 0.25 -29.93 -2.44
CA ALA A 48 1.61 -29.55 -2.07
C ALA A 48 2.50 -29.42 -3.31
N ALA A 49 3.22 -28.30 -3.41
CA ALA A 49 4.03 -27.96 -4.57
C ALA A 49 5.35 -28.76 -4.58
N ALA A 50 5.82 -29.22 -3.42
CA ALA A 50 6.98 -30.08 -3.28
C ALA A 50 6.91 -30.89 -1.98
N ASP A 51 7.80 -31.88 -1.84
CA ASP A 51 8.02 -32.58 -0.58
C ASP A 51 8.42 -31.58 0.52
N GLY A 52 7.89 -31.78 1.73
CA GLY A 52 8.16 -30.90 2.86
C GLY A 52 7.39 -31.28 4.11
N TRP A 53 7.22 -30.31 4.99
CA TRP A 53 6.41 -30.44 6.20
C TRP A 53 5.64 -29.15 6.47
N VAL A 54 4.53 -29.27 7.19
CA VAL A 54 3.79 -28.10 7.67
C VAL A 54 4.62 -27.38 8.71
N HIS A 55 5.00 -26.14 8.39
CA HIS A 55 5.83 -25.30 9.25
C HIS A 55 4.99 -24.31 10.06
N ARG A 56 3.87 -23.84 9.49
CA ARG A 56 2.97 -22.89 10.14
C ARG A 56 1.56 -23.07 9.61
N ILE A 57 0.58 -22.91 10.49
CA ILE A 57 -0.85 -22.84 10.15
C ILE A 57 -1.40 -21.59 10.82
N LYS A 58 -2.17 -20.79 10.08
CA LYS A 58 -2.85 -19.63 10.65
C LYS A 58 -4.29 -19.56 10.18
N ILE A 59 -5.15 -19.21 11.12
CA ILE A 59 -6.59 -18.99 10.97
C ILE A 59 -6.88 -17.58 11.46
N SER A 60 -7.30 -16.72 10.54
CA SER A 60 -7.70 -15.36 10.90
C SER A 60 -8.91 -14.91 10.07
N THR A 61 -9.63 -13.93 10.58
CA THR A 61 -10.74 -13.26 9.88
C THR A 61 -10.24 -12.42 8.70
N TYR A 62 -9.02 -11.91 8.79
CA TYR A 62 -8.41 -10.97 7.85
C TYR A 62 -7.13 -11.53 7.23
N GLY A 63 -6.49 -10.76 6.34
CA GLY A 63 -5.24 -11.17 5.68
C GLY A 63 -5.44 -12.42 4.83
N TYR A 64 -4.54 -13.41 4.94
CA TYR A 64 -4.66 -14.66 4.19
C TYR A 64 -5.85 -15.55 4.60
N GLY A 65 -6.56 -15.25 5.69
CA GLY A 65 -7.64 -16.10 6.17
C GLY A 65 -7.12 -17.42 6.74
N ASN A 66 -7.59 -18.55 6.22
CA ASN A 66 -6.97 -19.84 6.48
C ASN A 66 -5.75 -20.02 5.56
N VAL A 67 -4.60 -20.27 6.16
CA VAL A 67 -3.34 -20.40 5.43
C VAL A 67 -2.49 -21.51 6.03
N ILE A 68 -1.81 -22.24 5.13
CA ILE A 68 -0.79 -23.23 5.48
C ILE A 68 0.54 -22.84 4.83
N TYR A 69 1.62 -22.98 5.59
CA TYR A 69 2.99 -22.76 5.15
C TYR A 69 3.71 -24.10 5.19
N LEU A 70 4.28 -24.50 4.06
CA LEU A 70 5.10 -25.71 3.96
C LEU A 70 6.56 -25.31 3.84
N LYS A 71 7.42 -25.87 4.68
CA LYS A 71 8.88 -25.72 4.54
C LYS A 71 9.44 -26.93 3.82
N HIS A 72 10.43 -26.68 2.96
CA HIS A 72 10.99 -27.69 2.07
C HIS A 72 12.46 -27.99 2.42
N PRO A 73 12.98 -29.18 2.08
CA PRO A 73 14.40 -29.51 2.24
C PRO A 73 15.37 -28.55 1.53
N THR A 74 14.89 -27.84 0.50
CA THR A 74 15.64 -26.81 -0.23
C THR A 74 15.84 -25.51 0.56
N GLY A 75 15.20 -25.36 1.72
CA GLY A 75 15.20 -24.14 2.53
C GLY A 75 14.08 -23.15 2.20
N HIS A 76 13.41 -23.32 1.06
CA HIS A 76 12.27 -22.48 0.66
C HIS A 76 11.01 -22.81 1.46
N ILE A 77 10.07 -21.86 1.46
CA ILE A 77 8.73 -22.01 2.04
C ILE A 77 7.70 -21.78 0.94
N THR A 78 6.68 -22.63 0.86
CA THR A 78 5.49 -22.35 0.04
C THR A 78 4.31 -21.98 0.91
N VAL A 79 3.53 -20.99 0.47
CA VAL A 79 2.38 -20.46 1.21
C VAL A 79 1.12 -20.65 0.40
N TYR A 80 0.04 -21.09 1.07
CA TYR A 80 -1.25 -21.36 0.45
C TYR A 80 -2.33 -20.63 1.23
N GLY A 81 -2.71 -19.45 0.76
CA GLY A 81 -3.68 -18.55 1.40
C GLY A 81 -5.11 -18.68 0.86
N HIS A 82 -6.03 -18.04 1.56
CA HIS A 82 -7.46 -17.96 1.26
C HIS A 82 -8.18 -19.32 1.20
N LEU A 83 -7.67 -20.32 1.93
CA LEU A 83 -8.20 -21.68 1.91
C LEU A 83 -9.59 -21.75 2.54
N ARG A 84 -10.45 -22.63 2.01
CA ARG A 84 -11.75 -22.89 2.63
C ARG A 84 -11.59 -23.76 3.88
N ASN A 85 -10.85 -24.86 3.73
CA ASN A 85 -10.60 -25.84 4.79
C ASN A 85 -9.36 -26.68 4.45
N PHE A 86 -8.73 -27.27 5.47
CA PHE A 86 -7.63 -28.21 5.28
C PHE A 86 -8.15 -29.63 4.98
N ILE A 87 -7.24 -30.57 4.68
CA ILE A 87 -7.57 -32.00 4.68
C ILE A 87 -8.17 -32.45 6.03
N PRO A 88 -9.06 -33.46 6.05
CA PRO A 88 -9.83 -33.81 7.25
C PRO A 88 -9.01 -34.02 8.52
N LYS A 89 -7.87 -34.72 8.43
CA LYS A 89 -6.98 -34.99 9.57
C LYS A 89 -6.41 -33.69 10.16
N LEU A 90 -5.95 -32.78 9.30
CA LEU A 90 -5.38 -31.50 9.73
C LEU A 90 -6.45 -30.52 10.20
N GLN A 91 -7.60 -30.48 9.53
CA GLN A 91 -8.76 -29.67 9.92
C GLN A 91 -9.22 -30.05 11.33
N ARG A 92 -9.34 -31.35 11.61
CA ARG A 92 -9.70 -31.84 12.95
C ARG A 92 -8.71 -31.38 14.01
N TYR A 93 -7.40 -31.56 13.78
CA TYR A 93 -6.35 -31.12 14.69
C TYR A 93 -6.43 -29.61 14.99
N VAL A 94 -6.64 -28.79 13.95
CA VAL A 94 -6.80 -27.34 14.10
C VAL A 94 -8.04 -27.01 14.95
N ILE A 95 -9.20 -27.61 14.67
CA ILE A 95 -10.42 -27.38 15.44
C ILE A 95 -10.24 -27.82 16.89
N GLU A 96 -9.62 -28.97 17.16
CA GLU A 96 -9.34 -29.45 18.52
C GLU A 96 -8.48 -28.46 19.30
N GLU A 97 -7.42 -27.91 18.69
CA GLU A 97 -6.60 -26.87 19.32
C GLU A 97 -7.36 -25.56 19.54
N MET A 98 -8.26 -25.16 18.63
CA MET A 98 -9.12 -23.98 18.81
C MET A 98 -10.08 -24.16 20.00
N TYR A 99 -10.72 -25.33 20.13
CA TYR A 99 -11.61 -25.63 21.26
C TYR A 99 -10.85 -25.71 22.59
N LYS A 100 -9.67 -26.33 22.59
CA LYS A 100 -8.80 -26.43 23.77
C LYS A 100 -8.37 -25.07 24.29
N ARG A 101 -8.12 -24.11 23.38
CA ARG A 101 -7.71 -22.73 23.72
C ARG A 101 -8.87 -21.75 23.83
N GLN A 102 -10.07 -22.14 23.38
CA GLN A 102 -11.27 -21.29 23.30
C GLN A 102 -11.03 -19.99 22.51
N VAL A 103 -10.42 -20.13 21.33
CA VAL A 103 -10.09 -19.01 20.44
C VAL A 103 -10.77 -19.16 19.09
N ASN A 104 -11.22 -18.04 18.51
CA ASN A 104 -11.81 -17.98 17.16
C ASN A 104 -10.77 -17.76 16.05
N GLU A 105 -9.56 -17.35 16.43
CA GLU A 105 -8.39 -17.23 15.56
C GLU A 105 -7.23 -18.03 16.17
N LEU A 106 -6.40 -18.63 15.34
CA LEU A 106 -5.36 -19.54 15.80
C LEU A 106 -4.10 -19.43 14.95
N GLU A 107 -2.95 -19.56 15.61
CA GLU A 107 -1.67 -19.73 14.97
C GLU A 107 -0.94 -20.92 15.60
N LEU A 108 -0.47 -21.84 14.76
CA LEU A 108 0.27 -23.04 15.16
C LEU A 108 1.60 -23.08 14.42
N MET A 109 2.64 -23.52 15.12
CA MET A 109 3.99 -23.78 14.59
C MET A 109 4.36 -25.24 14.88
N PRO A 110 3.90 -26.21 14.06
CA PRO A 110 4.24 -27.61 14.25
C PRO A 110 5.75 -27.87 14.18
N GLU A 111 6.21 -28.90 14.87
CA GLU A 111 7.62 -29.28 14.84
C GLU A 111 7.99 -29.89 13.46
N PRO A 112 9.23 -29.72 12.99
CA PRO A 112 9.68 -30.34 11.75
C PRO A 112 9.44 -31.85 11.74
N GLY A 113 8.75 -32.33 10.70
CA GLY A 113 8.45 -33.76 10.52
C GLY A 113 7.17 -34.26 11.20
N GLU A 114 6.49 -33.44 12.01
CA GLU A 114 5.20 -33.80 12.62
C GLU A 114 4.11 -34.03 11.54
N TRP A 115 4.09 -33.15 10.54
CA TRP A 115 3.16 -33.19 9.41
C TRP A 115 3.93 -33.18 8.09
N LEU A 116 4.44 -34.36 7.71
CA LEU A 116 5.08 -34.55 6.40
C LEU A 116 4.04 -34.51 5.27
N VAL A 117 4.44 -33.93 4.15
CA VAL A 117 3.65 -33.90 2.91
C VAL A 117 4.52 -34.26 1.72
N LYS A 118 3.94 -34.96 0.75
CA LYS A 118 4.58 -35.31 -0.51
C LYS A 118 4.18 -34.37 -1.65
N LYS A 119 5.09 -34.14 -2.60
CA LYS A 119 4.80 -33.36 -3.82
C LYS A 119 3.56 -33.93 -4.51
N GLY A 120 2.52 -33.12 -4.64
CA GLY A 120 1.25 -33.53 -5.25
C GLY A 120 0.23 -34.13 -4.29
N GLU A 121 0.53 -34.22 -3.00
CA GLU A 121 -0.44 -34.61 -1.99
C GLU A 121 -1.50 -33.52 -1.80
N LEU A 122 -2.76 -33.91 -1.66
CA LEU A 122 -3.85 -32.99 -1.34
C LEU A 122 -3.65 -32.45 0.08
N ILE A 123 -3.63 -31.13 0.25
CA ILE A 123 -3.40 -30.49 1.57
C ILE A 123 -4.59 -29.64 2.03
N ALA A 124 -5.38 -29.12 1.09
CA ALA A 124 -6.51 -28.24 1.40
C ALA A 124 -7.47 -28.14 0.22
N ASN A 125 -8.56 -27.39 0.44
CA ASN A 125 -9.42 -26.90 -0.63
C ASN A 125 -9.38 -25.37 -0.66
N GLY A 126 -9.31 -24.80 -1.85
CA GLY A 126 -9.30 -23.36 -2.08
C GLY A 126 -10.64 -22.73 -1.70
N GLY A 127 -10.60 -21.46 -1.29
CA GLY A 127 -11.76 -20.76 -0.77
C GLY A 127 -11.73 -19.27 -1.04
N ASN A 128 -12.38 -18.53 -0.15
CA ASN A 128 -12.43 -17.08 -0.15
C ASN A 128 -12.29 -16.52 1.28
N SER A 129 -11.58 -17.22 2.17
CA SER A 129 -11.40 -16.77 3.55
C SER A 129 -10.47 -15.56 3.64
N GLY A 130 -10.66 -14.69 4.62
CA GLY A 130 -9.76 -13.55 4.83
C GLY A 130 -10.04 -12.39 3.87
N SER A 131 -9.04 -11.54 3.67
CA SER A 131 -9.11 -10.32 2.85
C SER A 131 -8.95 -10.61 1.36
N SER A 132 -9.92 -11.35 0.79
CA SER A 132 -9.97 -11.73 -0.63
C SER A 132 -11.23 -11.19 -1.33
N GLY A 133 -11.10 -10.71 -2.57
CA GLY A 133 -12.22 -10.21 -3.38
C GLY A 133 -13.11 -11.29 -3.99
N GLY A 134 -12.67 -12.56 -4.01
CA GLY A 134 -13.40 -13.68 -4.60
C GLY A 134 -12.65 -15.01 -4.53
N PRO A 135 -13.28 -16.16 -4.82
CA PRO A 135 -12.64 -17.47 -4.68
C PRO A 135 -11.38 -17.64 -5.55
N HIS A 136 -10.24 -17.85 -4.91
CA HIS A 136 -8.92 -18.11 -5.53
C HIS A 136 -7.94 -18.75 -4.53
N LEU A 137 -6.81 -19.27 -5.02
CA LEU A 137 -5.65 -19.63 -4.18
C LEU A 137 -4.65 -18.49 -4.30
N HIS A 138 -4.25 -17.91 -3.18
CA HIS A 138 -3.03 -17.11 -3.14
C HIS A 138 -1.83 -18.02 -2.83
N PHE A 139 -0.86 -18.08 -3.74
CA PHE A 139 0.28 -18.98 -3.66
C PHE A 139 1.61 -18.21 -3.70
N GLU A 140 2.47 -18.44 -2.72
CA GLU A 140 3.80 -17.81 -2.68
C GLU A 140 4.91 -18.87 -2.63
N ILE A 141 6.07 -18.48 -3.13
CA ILE A 141 7.35 -19.13 -2.82
C ILE A 141 8.20 -18.09 -2.09
N ARG A 142 8.76 -18.48 -0.95
CA ARG A 142 9.63 -17.63 -0.14
C ARG A 142 10.99 -18.28 0.05
N ASP A 143 12.01 -17.46 0.22
CA ASP A 143 13.34 -17.95 0.58
C ASP A 143 13.43 -18.30 2.08
N SER A 144 14.61 -18.74 2.52
CA SER A 144 14.85 -19.14 3.91
C SER A 144 14.76 -18.01 4.93
N LEU A 145 14.72 -16.75 4.49
CA LEU A 145 14.54 -15.56 5.32
C LEU A 145 13.09 -15.06 5.28
N ASP A 146 12.16 -15.88 4.76
CA ASP A 146 10.73 -15.56 4.62
C ASP A 146 10.45 -14.37 3.69
N ARG A 147 11.37 -14.07 2.75
CA ARG A 147 11.16 -13.05 1.71
C ARG A 147 10.42 -13.68 0.53
N ALA A 148 9.33 -13.07 0.10
CA ALA A 148 8.57 -13.54 -1.05
C ALA A 148 9.39 -13.41 -2.33
N MET A 149 9.35 -14.41 -3.19
CA MET A 149 10.02 -14.45 -4.49
C MET A 149 8.98 -14.59 -5.59
N ASP A 150 9.28 -14.11 -6.80
CA ASP A 150 8.41 -14.33 -7.95
C ASP A 150 8.29 -15.84 -8.25
N PRO A 151 7.11 -16.45 -8.05
CA PRO A 151 6.98 -17.88 -8.28
C PRO A 151 7.17 -18.24 -9.76
N LEU A 152 6.85 -17.35 -10.71
CA LEU A 152 6.96 -17.66 -12.14
C LEU A 152 8.39 -18.00 -12.56
N LEU A 153 9.40 -17.49 -11.84
CA LEU A 153 10.82 -17.81 -12.06
C LEU A 153 11.20 -19.26 -11.70
N PHE A 154 10.34 -19.99 -10.98
CA PHE A 154 10.55 -21.41 -10.63
C PHE A 154 9.96 -22.38 -11.68
N GLY A 155 9.19 -21.87 -12.65
CA GLY A 155 8.60 -22.66 -13.74
C GLY A 155 7.20 -23.21 -13.42
N PHE A 156 6.20 -22.73 -14.15
CA PHE A 156 4.80 -23.18 -14.05
C PHE A 156 4.18 -23.32 -15.45
N PRO A 157 4.45 -24.41 -16.20
CA PRO A 157 4.04 -24.55 -17.60
C PRO A 157 2.52 -24.57 -17.82
N GLU A 158 1.73 -24.81 -16.76
CA GLU A 158 0.27 -24.69 -16.78
C GLU A 158 -0.22 -23.27 -17.02
N ILE A 159 0.60 -22.29 -16.66
CA ILE A 159 0.43 -20.86 -16.93
C ILE A 159 1.21 -20.55 -18.21
N LEU A 160 0.55 -19.90 -19.15
CA LEU A 160 1.09 -19.62 -20.50
C LEU A 160 0.95 -18.13 -20.68
N ASP A 161 2.02 -17.56 -21.20
CA ASP A 161 2.17 -16.16 -21.41
C ASP A 161 3.09 -15.93 -22.63
N ASN A 162 2.46 -15.50 -23.72
CA ASN A 162 3.10 -15.10 -24.97
C ASN A 162 2.79 -13.63 -25.29
N ILE A 163 2.34 -12.86 -24.30
CA ILE A 163 1.85 -11.49 -24.50
C ILE A 163 2.86 -10.53 -23.87
N PRO A 164 3.52 -9.68 -24.66
CA PRO A 164 4.46 -8.73 -24.09
C PRO A 164 3.75 -7.62 -23.29
N PRO A 165 4.38 -7.11 -22.21
CA PRO A 165 3.81 -6.07 -21.37
C PRO A 165 3.21 -4.89 -22.15
N THR A 166 2.12 -4.35 -21.63
CA THR A 166 1.36 -3.25 -22.23
C THR A 166 1.63 -1.95 -21.47
N PRO A 167 2.38 -1.01 -22.07
CA PRO A 167 2.58 0.30 -21.48
C PRO A 167 1.36 1.19 -21.71
N GLN A 168 1.05 2.02 -20.71
CA GLN A 168 -0.07 2.97 -20.76
C GLN A 168 0.41 4.41 -20.86
N ALA A 169 1.42 4.77 -20.09
CA ALA A 169 1.98 6.12 -20.07
C ALA A 169 3.40 6.11 -19.51
N LEU A 170 4.21 7.06 -19.96
CA LEU A 170 5.47 7.42 -19.32
C LEU A 170 5.30 8.79 -18.66
N ALA A 171 5.98 9.01 -17.55
CA ALA A 171 6.13 10.33 -16.97
C ALA A 171 7.58 10.64 -16.67
N LEU A 172 7.93 11.92 -16.77
CA LEU A 172 9.21 12.43 -16.29
C LEU A 172 8.98 13.29 -15.05
N VAL A 173 9.92 13.27 -14.11
CA VAL A 173 9.88 14.04 -12.87
C VAL A 173 11.19 14.81 -12.69
N PRO A 174 11.19 16.12 -12.37
CA PRO A 174 12.42 16.82 -12.01
C PRO A 174 13.00 16.26 -10.70
N LEU A 175 14.30 15.94 -10.65
CA LEU A 175 14.94 15.37 -9.45
C LEU A 175 15.69 16.40 -8.59
N ASP A 176 15.97 17.57 -9.15
CA ASP A 176 16.60 18.67 -8.43
C ASP A 176 15.95 20.02 -8.77
N ILE A 177 16.17 21.03 -7.91
CA ILE A 177 15.55 22.36 -8.03
C ILE A 177 15.86 23.08 -9.35
N ASN A 178 16.93 22.70 -10.06
CA ASN A 178 17.31 23.26 -11.35
C ASN A 178 16.76 22.46 -12.52
N SER A 179 16.16 21.31 -12.25
CA SER A 179 15.68 20.41 -13.29
C SER A 179 14.35 20.86 -13.88
N ARG A 180 14.20 20.70 -15.19
CA ARG A 180 13.00 21.13 -15.91
C ARG A 180 12.59 20.09 -16.92
N ILE A 181 11.29 20.00 -17.19
CA ILE A 181 10.73 19.21 -18.28
C ILE A 181 9.86 20.14 -19.11
N ASN A 182 10.24 20.34 -20.37
CA ASN A 182 9.69 21.36 -21.26
C ASN A 182 9.60 22.72 -20.52
N GLY A 183 10.71 23.17 -19.95
CA GLY A 183 10.84 24.47 -19.25
C GLY A 183 10.29 24.55 -17.82
N GLU A 184 9.58 23.52 -17.32
CA GLU A 184 8.87 23.63 -16.03
C GLU A 184 9.38 22.65 -14.95
N PHE A 185 9.33 23.07 -13.69
CA PHE A 185 9.51 22.20 -12.53
C PHE A 185 8.18 21.53 -12.19
N ALA A 186 7.83 20.51 -12.97
CA ALA A 186 6.61 19.76 -12.80
C ALA A 186 6.77 18.34 -13.36
N ARG A 187 6.14 17.35 -12.71
CA ARG A 187 5.96 16.02 -13.29
C ARG A 187 5.09 16.11 -14.54
N LYS A 188 5.56 15.56 -15.67
CA LYS A 188 4.82 15.55 -16.94
C LYS A 188 4.59 14.13 -17.44
N GLU A 189 3.32 13.79 -17.68
CA GLU A 189 2.90 12.52 -18.30
C GLU A 189 2.83 12.67 -19.82
N PHE A 190 3.31 11.65 -20.54
CA PHE A 190 3.40 11.61 -21.99
C PHE A 190 2.60 10.45 -22.56
N THR A 191 1.77 10.76 -23.55
CA THR A 191 0.99 9.76 -24.29
C THR A 191 1.90 8.94 -25.20
N LEU A 192 1.72 7.62 -25.16
CA LEU A 192 2.45 6.70 -26.01
C LEU A 192 1.69 6.42 -27.30
N VAL A 193 2.39 6.49 -28.43
CA VAL A 193 1.87 6.08 -29.74
C VAL A 193 2.38 4.69 -30.06
N LYS A 194 1.46 3.78 -30.43
CA LYS A 194 1.79 2.42 -30.84
C LYS A 194 2.14 2.38 -32.32
N ASN A 195 3.32 1.87 -32.66
CA ASN A 195 3.83 1.67 -34.00
C ASN A 195 4.16 0.18 -34.21
N GLY A 196 3.18 -0.58 -34.70
CA GLY A 196 3.30 -2.04 -34.79
C GLY A 196 3.45 -2.69 -33.41
N ALA A 197 4.60 -3.32 -33.16
CA ALA A 197 4.93 -3.93 -31.87
C ALA A 197 5.63 -2.98 -30.88
N HIS A 198 6.00 -1.78 -31.31
CA HIS A 198 6.75 -0.80 -30.51
C HIS A 198 5.86 0.35 -30.04
N TYR A 199 6.27 1.03 -28.97
CA TYR A 199 5.65 2.27 -28.53
C TYR A 199 6.67 3.40 -28.63
N SER A 200 6.20 4.63 -28.78
CA SER A 200 7.08 5.78 -28.77
C SER A 200 6.39 7.03 -28.25
N ILE A 201 7.17 7.95 -27.69
CA ILE A 201 6.76 9.34 -27.53
C ILE A 201 7.18 10.08 -28.82
N PRO A 202 6.24 10.57 -29.64
CA PRO A 202 6.57 11.14 -30.95
C PRO A 202 7.31 12.47 -30.85
N GLN A 203 7.00 13.29 -29.84
CA GLN A 203 7.66 14.55 -29.59
C GLN A 203 9.04 14.35 -28.94
N THR A 204 9.97 15.24 -29.26
CA THR A 204 11.19 15.39 -28.46
C THR A 204 10.83 16.13 -27.17
N ILE A 205 11.31 15.61 -26.05
CA ILE A 205 11.08 16.20 -24.73
C ILE A 205 12.30 17.04 -24.38
N GLU A 206 12.09 18.30 -24.03
CA GLU A 206 13.16 19.17 -23.59
C GLU A 206 13.40 18.97 -22.09
N ILE A 207 14.66 18.80 -21.69
CA ILE A 207 15.03 18.66 -20.28
C ILE A 207 16.18 19.58 -19.91
N THR A 208 16.20 20.02 -18.66
CA THR A 208 17.34 20.67 -18.01
C THR A 208 17.62 19.88 -16.74
N GLY A 209 18.89 19.70 -16.39
CA GLY A 209 19.29 18.97 -15.17
C GLY A 209 18.93 17.48 -15.21
N ARG A 210 18.81 16.88 -14.02
CA ARG A 210 18.51 15.47 -13.82
C ARG A 210 17.01 15.23 -13.69
N VAL A 211 16.48 14.31 -14.48
CA VAL A 211 15.07 13.91 -14.40
C VAL A 211 14.94 12.41 -14.13
N GLY A 212 13.86 12.03 -13.46
CA GLY A 212 13.50 10.64 -13.18
C GLY A 212 12.49 10.15 -14.21
N LEU A 213 12.54 8.85 -14.52
CA LEU A 213 11.59 8.18 -15.39
C LEU A 213 10.58 7.37 -14.57
N GLU A 214 9.31 7.51 -14.89
CA GLU A 214 8.23 6.71 -14.31
C GLU A 214 7.39 6.06 -15.41
N ILE A 215 6.88 4.85 -15.15
CA ILE A 215 6.02 4.13 -16.10
C ILE A 215 4.75 3.59 -15.45
N ARG A 216 3.62 3.78 -16.12
CA ARG A 216 2.39 3.02 -15.87
C ARG A 216 2.23 1.98 -16.95
N SER A 217 2.23 0.73 -16.54
CA SER A 217 2.20 -0.45 -17.41
C SER A 217 1.62 -1.62 -16.65
N PHE A 218 1.14 -2.61 -17.40
CA PHE A 218 0.70 -3.88 -16.85
C PHE A 218 0.96 -4.98 -17.87
N ASP A 219 0.86 -6.21 -17.44
CA ASP A 219 0.92 -7.38 -18.29
C ASP A 219 -0.42 -8.16 -18.30
N LEU A 220 -0.63 -8.98 -19.33
CA LEU A 220 -1.80 -9.86 -19.49
C LEU A 220 -1.32 -11.26 -19.87
N LEU A 221 -1.86 -12.29 -19.24
CA LEU A 221 -1.55 -13.68 -19.59
C LEU A 221 -2.55 -14.24 -20.61
N ASP A 222 -2.14 -15.25 -21.39
CA ASP A 222 -2.98 -15.88 -22.41
C ASP A 222 -4.34 -16.36 -21.86
N GLY A 223 -5.42 -15.85 -22.43
CA GLY A 223 -6.78 -16.22 -22.04
C GLY A 223 -7.25 -15.66 -20.68
N ALA A 224 -6.52 -14.72 -20.08
CA ALA A 224 -6.93 -13.97 -18.89
C ALA A 224 -6.90 -12.45 -19.14
N SER A 225 -7.98 -11.76 -18.78
CA SER A 225 -8.08 -10.28 -18.91
C SER A 225 -7.59 -9.51 -17.68
N ASN A 226 -7.11 -10.20 -16.65
CA ASN A 226 -6.60 -9.57 -15.44
C ASN A 226 -5.27 -8.87 -15.74
N ARG A 227 -5.11 -7.66 -15.20
CA ARG A 227 -3.84 -6.94 -15.25
C ARG A 227 -2.91 -7.52 -14.21
N ASN A 228 -1.69 -7.80 -14.62
CA ASN A 228 -0.65 -8.42 -13.83
C ASN A 228 0.59 -7.51 -13.80
N GLY A 229 1.44 -7.69 -12.79
CA GLY A 229 2.77 -7.12 -12.74
C GLY A 229 3.74 -7.86 -13.67
N PHE A 230 4.92 -7.27 -13.86
CA PHE A 230 6.03 -7.90 -14.55
C PHE A 230 7.34 -7.38 -13.93
N PRO A 231 8.36 -8.25 -13.79
CA PRO A 231 9.47 -7.97 -12.88
C PRO A 231 10.59 -7.12 -13.48
N HIS A 232 10.77 -7.06 -14.82
CA HIS A 232 12.03 -6.57 -15.41
C HIS A 232 11.88 -5.30 -16.26
N PHE A 233 12.78 -4.34 -16.01
CA PHE A 233 12.88 -3.08 -16.73
C PHE A 233 14.34 -2.82 -17.10
N GLU A 234 14.60 -2.37 -18.33
CA GLU A 234 15.93 -1.91 -18.76
C GLU A 234 15.82 -0.57 -19.47
N LEU A 235 16.67 0.38 -19.10
CA LEU A 235 16.80 1.63 -19.85
C LEU A 235 18.10 1.63 -20.65
N TRP A 236 17.98 1.84 -21.95
CA TRP A 236 19.09 1.93 -22.88
C TRP A 236 19.28 3.37 -23.36
N LYS A 237 20.51 3.88 -23.35
CA LYS A 237 20.92 5.21 -23.85
C LYS A 237 21.83 5.03 -25.06
N ASN A 238 21.42 5.51 -26.23
CA ASN A 238 22.20 5.43 -27.48
C ASN A 238 22.84 4.03 -27.70
N ASP A 239 22.06 2.96 -27.55
CA ASP A 239 22.45 1.54 -27.69
C ASP A 239 23.33 0.92 -26.59
N SER A 240 23.63 1.67 -25.52
CA SER A 240 24.27 1.12 -24.31
C SER A 240 23.25 0.94 -23.18
N LEU A 241 23.33 -0.16 -22.45
CA LEU A 241 22.52 -0.36 -21.25
C LEU A 241 22.93 0.68 -20.20
N ASN A 242 21.99 1.53 -19.80
CA ASN A 242 22.21 2.56 -18.79
C ASN A 242 21.97 2.01 -17.38
N PHE A 243 20.84 1.33 -17.17
CA PHE A 243 20.58 0.54 -15.95
C PHE A 243 19.50 -0.51 -16.18
N SER A 244 19.39 -1.45 -15.25
CA SER A 244 18.31 -2.42 -15.16
C SER A 244 17.67 -2.40 -13.77
N MET A 245 16.37 -2.71 -13.71
CA MET A 245 15.64 -2.87 -12.46
C MET A 245 14.84 -4.17 -12.48
N SER A 246 14.92 -4.96 -11.41
CA SER A 246 14.22 -6.23 -11.27
C SER A 246 13.48 -6.34 -9.93
N VAL A 247 12.17 -6.55 -9.99
CA VAL A 247 11.30 -6.79 -8.82
C VAL A 247 10.96 -8.27 -8.78
N ASP A 248 11.89 -9.09 -8.30
CA ASP A 248 11.78 -10.56 -8.23
C ASP A 248 11.67 -11.10 -6.80
N LYS A 249 11.78 -10.23 -5.80
CA LYS A 249 11.79 -10.58 -4.39
C LYS A 249 11.32 -9.43 -3.52
N VAL A 250 10.48 -9.67 -2.53
CA VAL A 250 9.95 -8.66 -1.61
C VAL A 250 10.21 -9.10 -0.17
N ASP A 251 10.87 -8.23 0.60
CA ASP A 251 11.03 -8.39 2.04
C ASP A 251 9.86 -7.72 2.78
N PHE A 252 9.13 -8.48 3.59
CA PHE A 252 7.96 -7.98 4.31
C PHE A 252 8.30 -6.89 5.34
N ASN A 253 9.55 -6.83 5.82
CA ASN A 253 10.01 -5.76 6.71
C ASN A 253 9.99 -4.38 6.02
N PHE A 254 10.03 -4.36 4.68
CA PHE A 254 10.07 -3.15 3.87
C PHE A 254 8.79 -2.94 3.06
N THR A 255 7.68 -3.62 3.37
CA THR A 255 6.45 -3.55 2.55
C THR A 255 6.01 -2.13 2.17
N ARG A 256 6.03 -1.16 3.10
CA ARG A 256 5.66 0.25 2.80
C ARG A 256 6.74 1.06 2.08
N GLN A 257 7.96 0.57 1.94
CA GLN A 257 8.97 1.14 1.02
C GLN A 257 8.51 1.06 -0.45
N PHE A 258 7.47 0.26 -0.74
CA PHE A 258 6.71 0.30 -1.98
C PHE A 258 6.23 1.71 -2.36
N LEU A 259 5.90 2.54 -1.37
CA LEU A 259 5.42 3.91 -1.58
C LEU A 259 6.53 4.83 -2.09
N LEU A 260 7.79 4.56 -1.74
CA LEU A 260 8.94 5.22 -2.38
C LEU A 260 9.18 4.69 -3.79
N HIS A 261 8.92 3.42 -4.05
CA HIS A 261 9.10 2.80 -5.37
C HIS A 261 8.03 3.20 -6.40
N THR A 262 6.93 3.82 -5.97
CA THR A 262 5.82 4.17 -6.86
C THR A 262 5.42 5.63 -6.77
N HIS A 263 4.68 6.10 -7.77
CA HIS A 263 3.91 7.34 -7.69
C HIS A 263 2.42 7.02 -7.74
N GLN A 264 1.69 7.43 -6.70
CA GLN A 264 0.26 7.19 -6.49
C GLN A 264 -0.16 5.70 -6.62
N ASN A 265 0.76 4.76 -6.35
CA ASN A 265 0.55 3.32 -6.52
C ASN A 265 0.13 2.91 -7.94
N ARG A 266 0.50 3.72 -8.94
CA ARG A 266 0.09 3.56 -10.35
C ARG A 266 1.25 3.57 -11.31
N PHE A 267 2.29 4.33 -10.98
CA PHE A 267 3.52 4.39 -11.77
C PHE A 267 4.65 3.77 -10.97
N THR A 268 5.45 2.95 -11.63
CA THR A 268 6.71 2.46 -11.11
C THR A 268 7.78 3.51 -11.36
N LYS A 269 8.50 3.92 -10.31
CA LYS A 269 9.65 4.83 -10.42
C LYS A 269 10.87 4.02 -10.85
N LEU A 270 11.47 4.42 -11.96
CA LEU A 270 12.63 3.76 -12.55
C LEU A 270 13.93 4.53 -12.27
N TYR A 271 14.03 5.09 -11.06
CA TYR A 271 15.21 5.82 -10.59
C TYR A 271 15.44 5.55 -9.10
N PHE A 272 16.70 5.50 -8.71
CA PHE A 272 17.10 5.25 -7.34
C PHE A 272 16.78 6.44 -6.44
N GLN A 273 16.30 6.15 -5.24
CA GLN A 273 16.11 7.10 -4.14
C GLN A 273 16.97 6.62 -2.96
N PRO A 274 17.76 7.49 -2.31
CA PRO A 274 18.68 7.11 -1.23
C PRO A 274 18.05 6.33 -0.07
N GLU A 275 16.79 6.63 0.24
CA GLU A 275 16.04 6.06 1.36
C GLU A 275 15.42 4.70 1.02
N LEU A 276 15.38 4.32 -0.26
CA LEU A 276 14.77 3.08 -0.74
C LEU A 276 15.56 1.86 -0.23
N LYS A 277 14.89 1.01 0.56
CA LYS A 277 15.50 -0.20 1.13
C LYS A 277 15.54 -1.40 0.18
N PHE A 278 14.73 -1.39 -0.88
CA PHE A 278 14.71 -2.49 -1.85
C PHE A 278 15.97 -2.52 -2.71
N ASP A 279 16.43 -3.73 -3.00
CA ASP A 279 17.63 -3.98 -3.78
C ASP A 279 17.28 -4.40 -5.22
N TYR A 280 16.61 -3.51 -5.95
CA TYR A 280 16.08 -3.80 -7.29
C TYR A 280 16.91 -3.20 -8.43
N PHE A 281 17.76 -2.22 -8.14
CA PHE A 281 18.47 -1.43 -9.15
C PHE A 281 19.89 -1.94 -9.39
N PHE A 282 20.30 -2.02 -10.66
CA PHE A 282 21.64 -2.35 -11.06
C PHE A 282 22.16 -1.42 -12.19
N PRO A 283 23.36 -0.82 -12.04
CA PRO A 283 24.20 -0.83 -10.84
C PRO A 283 23.51 -0.14 -9.66
N LYS A 284 24.02 -0.30 -8.44
CA LYS A 284 23.47 0.38 -7.26
C LYS A 284 24.28 1.63 -6.94
N THR A 285 23.93 2.75 -7.59
CA THR A 285 24.53 4.07 -7.34
C THR A 285 23.46 5.12 -7.07
N PRO A 286 23.80 6.24 -6.40
CA PRO A 286 22.84 7.32 -6.13
C PRO A 286 22.17 7.90 -7.40
N GLU A 287 22.85 7.83 -8.54
CA GLU A 287 22.40 8.35 -9.83
C GLU A 287 21.74 7.29 -10.73
N THR A 288 21.56 6.05 -10.23
CA THR A 288 20.99 4.99 -11.06
C THR A 288 19.57 5.34 -11.51
N GLY A 289 19.34 5.30 -12.83
CA GLY A 289 18.07 5.67 -13.46
C GLY A 289 17.78 7.17 -13.54
N HIS A 290 18.71 8.03 -13.10
CA HIS A 290 18.64 9.46 -13.37
C HIS A 290 19.02 9.67 -14.84
N ILE A 291 18.16 10.35 -15.60
CA ILE A 291 18.42 10.64 -17.01
C ILE A 291 18.76 12.13 -17.18
N GLU A 292 19.73 12.38 -18.05
CA GLU A 292 20.25 13.71 -18.33
C GLU A 292 20.68 13.82 -19.81
N ALA A 293 20.74 15.06 -20.30
CA ALA A 293 21.24 15.44 -21.61
C ALA A 293 21.95 16.80 -21.50
N GLY A 294 23.15 16.91 -22.04
CA GLY A 294 23.90 18.16 -22.11
C GLY A 294 23.21 19.21 -22.98
N ILE A 295 23.52 20.49 -22.79
CA ILE A 295 22.90 21.59 -23.55
C ILE A 295 23.13 21.38 -25.06
N GLY A 296 22.03 21.33 -25.82
CA GLY A 296 22.04 21.07 -27.26
C GLY A 296 22.21 19.59 -27.65
N GLU A 297 22.51 18.71 -26.68
CA GLU A 297 22.62 17.26 -26.89
C GLU A 297 21.24 16.66 -27.17
N ARG A 298 21.17 15.81 -28.19
CA ARG A 298 20.01 14.96 -28.46
C ARG A 298 20.34 13.53 -28.07
N VAL A 299 19.53 12.97 -27.19
CA VAL A 299 19.72 11.61 -26.66
C VAL A 299 18.51 10.75 -27.00
N ASN A 300 18.75 9.56 -27.55
CA ASN A 300 17.71 8.56 -27.74
C ASN A 300 17.73 7.57 -26.59
N TYR A 301 16.58 7.35 -25.98
CA TYR A 301 16.38 6.33 -24.96
C TYR A 301 15.39 5.28 -25.44
N GLN A 302 15.65 4.04 -25.05
CA GLN A 302 14.75 2.91 -25.23
C GLN A 302 14.52 2.23 -23.88
N LEU A 303 13.27 2.25 -23.41
CA LEU A 303 12.85 1.47 -22.25
C LEU A 303 12.35 0.10 -22.72
N ARG A 304 12.92 -0.97 -22.16
CA ARG A 304 12.47 -2.34 -22.38
C ARG A 304 11.76 -2.87 -21.14
N LEU A 305 10.59 -3.46 -21.37
CA LEU A 305 9.77 -4.13 -20.37
C LEU A 305 9.80 -5.61 -20.66
N GLN A 306 10.06 -6.44 -19.66
CA GLN A 306 10.10 -7.88 -19.82
C GLN A 306 9.34 -8.58 -18.69
N ASP A 307 8.49 -9.53 -19.06
CA ASP A 307 7.78 -10.41 -18.12
C ASP A 307 8.62 -11.62 -17.69
N ALA A 308 8.06 -12.44 -16.78
CA ALA A 308 8.74 -13.63 -16.26
C ALA A 308 8.91 -14.76 -17.29
N TYR A 309 8.19 -14.72 -18.41
CA TYR A 309 8.28 -15.67 -19.53
C TYR A 309 9.21 -15.19 -20.64
N GLY A 310 9.69 -13.95 -20.55
CA GLY A 310 10.65 -13.34 -21.46
C GLY A 310 10.01 -12.57 -22.62
N ASN A 311 8.69 -12.35 -22.64
CA ASN A 311 8.11 -11.50 -23.67
C ASN A 311 8.50 -10.05 -23.41
N GLU A 312 8.82 -9.32 -24.48
CA GLU A 312 9.43 -8.00 -24.39
C GLU A 312 8.60 -6.92 -25.10
N ARG A 313 8.51 -5.75 -24.47
CA ARG A 313 8.01 -4.52 -25.10
C ARG A 313 9.05 -3.41 -25.05
N LYS A 314 9.21 -2.69 -26.16
CA LYS A 314 10.10 -1.52 -26.27
C LYS A 314 9.31 -0.22 -26.38
N ILE A 315 9.81 0.81 -25.72
CA ILE A 315 9.30 2.19 -25.79
C ILE A 315 10.45 3.14 -26.11
N ASP A 316 10.38 3.82 -27.25
CA ASP A 316 11.39 4.76 -27.69
C ASP A 316 10.98 6.22 -27.38
N PHE A 317 11.91 7.02 -26.85
CA PHE A 317 11.70 8.44 -26.63
C PHE A 317 13.00 9.24 -26.79
N LYS A 318 12.85 10.54 -27.05
CA LYS A 318 13.97 11.43 -27.39
C LYS A 318 14.01 12.60 -26.45
N LEU A 319 15.19 12.89 -25.94
CA LEU A 319 15.45 14.06 -25.10
C LEU A 319 16.31 15.07 -25.86
N LEU A 320 16.07 16.35 -25.60
CA LEU A 320 16.93 17.47 -25.98
C LEU A 320 17.34 18.20 -24.70
N GLY A 321 18.64 18.26 -24.42
CA GLY A 321 19.13 19.06 -23.32
C GLY A 321 19.03 20.55 -23.63
N LYS A 322 18.46 21.31 -22.70
CA LYS A 322 18.32 22.77 -22.76
C LYS A 322 18.97 23.40 -21.55
N ASP A 323 19.47 24.63 -21.75
CA ASP A 323 19.83 25.49 -20.63
C ASP A 323 18.57 25.93 -19.87
N GLN A 324 18.74 26.45 -18.66
CA GLN A 324 17.61 26.92 -17.86
C GLN A 324 17.00 28.20 -18.48
N GLU A 325 15.80 28.06 -19.03
CA GLU A 325 15.06 29.19 -19.62
C GLU A 325 14.30 29.96 -18.53
N PHE A 326 14.46 31.30 -18.52
CA PHE A 326 13.74 32.17 -17.57
C PHE A 326 12.31 32.48 -18.02
N PHE A 327 12.07 32.55 -19.34
CA PHE A 327 10.73 32.74 -19.93
C PHE A 327 10.27 31.44 -20.59
N VAL A 328 9.11 30.93 -20.17
CA VAL A 328 8.52 29.68 -20.65
C VAL A 328 7.04 29.87 -20.98
N ASN A 329 6.37 28.84 -21.52
CA ASN A 329 4.94 28.88 -21.82
C ASN A 329 4.17 28.04 -20.80
N LEU A 330 3.50 28.69 -19.84
CA LEU A 330 2.81 28.02 -18.74
C LEU A 330 1.36 27.72 -19.10
N ALA A 331 0.88 26.54 -18.72
CA ALA A 331 -0.44 26.05 -19.13
C ALA A 331 -1.61 26.81 -18.48
N ALA A 332 -1.42 27.34 -17.27
CA ALA A 332 -2.47 28.00 -16.50
C ALA A 332 -1.91 29.14 -15.64
N THR A 333 -2.69 30.20 -15.50
CA THR A 333 -2.39 31.31 -14.60
C THR A 333 -3.25 31.20 -13.34
N PRO A 334 -2.66 31.16 -12.14
CA PRO A 334 -3.41 31.14 -10.90
C PRO A 334 -4.02 32.53 -10.61
N GLN A 335 -5.20 32.56 -9.96
CA GLN A 335 -5.86 33.83 -9.59
C GLN A 335 -5.15 34.56 -8.42
N ARG A 336 -4.49 33.80 -7.55
CA ARG A 336 -3.69 34.24 -6.41
C ARG A 336 -2.54 33.25 -6.21
N ALA A 337 -1.52 33.60 -5.42
CA ALA A 337 -0.45 32.69 -5.08
C ALA A 337 -0.98 31.32 -4.60
N GLN A 338 -0.47 30.26 -5.20
CA GLN A 338 -0.67 28.87 -4.80
C GLN A 338 0.65 28.33 -4.27
N ILE A 339 0.56 27.54 -3.20
CA ILE A 339 1.71 26.85 -2.62
C ILE A 339 1.56 25.35 -2.90
N GLU A 340 2.64 24.74 -3.35
CA GLU A 340 2.78 23.30 -3.48
C GLU A 340 4.07 22.85 -2.79
N TYR A 341 4.01 21.71 -2.10
CA TYR A 341 5.17 21.09 -1.47
C TYR A 341 5.52 19.81 -2.22
N GLN A 342 6.71 19.77 -2.81
CA GLN A 342 7.24 18.60 -3.51
C GLN A 342 8.50 18.13 -2.78
N GLY A 343 8.31 17.24 -1.80
CA GLY A 343 9.37 16.83 -0.88
C GLY A 343 9.95 18.04 -0.14
N ASN A 344 11.23 18.33 -0.37
CA ASN A 344 11.92 19.49 0.21
C ASN A 344 11.73 20.80 -0.56
N ILE A 345 11.06 20.79 -1.71
CA ILE A 345 10.87 21.98 -2.53
C ILE A 345 9.52 22.64 -2.22
N LEU A 346 9.59 23.90 -1.78
CA LEU A 346 8.47 24.82 -1.73
C LEU A 346 8.34 25.48 -3.11
N LYS A 347 7.21 25.24 -3.78
CA LYS A 347 6.87 25.87 -5.06
C LYS A 347 5.75 26.89 -4.85
N ILE A 348 5.97 28.11 -5.33
CA ILE A 348 4.97 29.18 -5.30
C ILE A 348 4.67 29.60 -6.74
N GLU A 349 3.41 29.45 -7.16
CA GLU A 349 2.92 29.93 -8.45
C GLU A 349 1.98 31.11 -8.21
N ALA A 350 2.28 32.26 -8.81
CA ALA A 350 1.52 33.49 -8.59
C ALA A 350 1.25 34.23 -9.91
N PRO A 351 0.15 35.01 -10.01
CA PRO A 351 -0.04 35.88 -11.16
C PRO A 351 1.11 36.88 -11.28
N ASN A 352 1.37 37.31 -12.52
CA ASN A 352 2.32 38.38 -12.79
C ASN A 352 1.86 39.68 -12.13
N SER A 353 2.82 40.53 -11.76
CA SER A 353 2.57 41.75 -11.00
C SER A 353 3.33 42.94 -11.59
N ASN A 354 2.64 44.06 -11.74
CA ASN A 354 3.24 45.34 -12.13
C ASN A 354 4.15 45.92 -11.03
N LEU A 355 4.11 45.36 -9.81
CA LEU A 355 4.95 45.76 -8.68
C LEU A 355 6.36 45.13 -8.73
N GLY A 356 6.61 44.23 -9.69
CA GLY A 356 7.89 43.54 -9.87
C GLY A 356 7.84 42.04 -9.63
N GLY A 357 8.98 41.38 -9.81
CA GLY A 357 9.15 39.92 -9.69
C GLY A 357 10.13 39.48 -8.60
N LEU A 358 10.67 40.40 -7.80
CA LEU A 358 11.64 40.03 -6.77
C LEU A 358 10.90 39.54 -5.52
N ALA A 359 11.02 38.26 -5.20
CA ALA A 359 10.49 37.70 -3.96
C ALA A 359 11.51 37.81 -2.82
N LYS A 360 11.03 38.05 -1.61
CA LYS A 360 11.83 38.06 -0.38
C LYS A 360 11.41 36.90 0.51
N PHE A 361 12.32 35.96 0.70
CA PHE A 361 12.14 34.82 1.60
C PHE A 361 12.78 35.15 2.95
N TYR A 362 11.97 35.21 4.00
CA TYR A 362 12.40 35.47 5.36
C TYR A 362 12.66 34.14 6.07
N VAL A 363 13.92 33.84 6.38
CA VAL A 363 14.35 32.56 6.97
C VAL A 363 15.16 32.86 8.22
N GLY A 364 14.51 32.79 9.38
CA GLY A 364 15.06 33.29 10.63
C GLY A 364 15.47 34.76 10.51
N SER A 365 16.73 35.08 10.82
CA SER A 365 17.23 36.46 10.73
C SER A 365 17.73 36.87 9.34
N LYS A 366 17.59 36.01 8.32
CA LYS A 366 18.12 36.24 6.97
C LYS A 366 16.98 36.52 6.00
N ILE A 367 17.26 37.38 5.02
CA ILE A 367 16.37 37.68 3.90
C ILE A 367 17.08 37.24 2.62
N PHE A 368 16.42 36.41 1.82
CA PHE A 368 16.90 36.01 0.51
C PHE A 368 16.02 36.65 -0.55
N GLU A 369 16.64 37.49 -1.40
CA GLU A 369 15.97 38.14 -2.52
C GLU A 369 16.19 37.31 -3.78
N MET A 370 15.10 36.87 -4.42
CA MET A 370 15.17 35.94 -5.55
C MET A 370 14.21 36.38 -6.66
N LEU A 371 14.71 36.35 -7.90
CA LEU A 371 13.84 36.41 -9.07
C LEU A 371 13.03 35.11 -9.20
N PRO A 372 11.96 35.10 -10.01
CA PRO A 372 11.25 33.86 -10.31
C PRO A 372 12.24 32.83 -10.88
N SER A 373 12.07 31.56 -10.53
CA SER A 373 12.86 30.49 -11.12
C SER A 373 12.57 30.33 -12.62
N TYR A 374 11.36 30.69 -13.03
CA TYR A 374 10.89 30.88 -14.41
C TYR A 374 9.53 31.59 -14.40
N GLN A 375 9.12 32.16 -15.53
CA GLN A 375 7.86 32.91 -15.67
C GLN A 375 7.33 32.90 -17.10
N ASP A 376 6.08 33.31 -17.27
CA ASP A 376 5.51 33.76 -18.55
C ASP A 376 4.91 35.17 -18.38
N ASP A 377 4.22 35.68 -19.41
CA ASP A 377 3.63 37.03 -19.35
C ASP A 377 2.59 37.20 -18.22
N LYS A 378 2.05 36.10 -17.69
CA LYS A 378 0.90 36.07 -16.79
C LYS A 378 1.20 35.45 -15.43
N THR A 379 2.30 34.74 -15.28
CA THR A 379 2.57 33.85 -14.14
C THR A 379 4.05 33.87 -13.79
N ARG A 380 4.34 33.94 -12.48
CA ARG A 380 5.70 33.84 -11.92
C ARG A 380 5.77 32.59 -11.05
N VAL A 381 6.86 31.83 -11.17
CA VAL A 381 7.09 30.63 -10.36
C VAL A 381 8.37 30.80 -9.54
N TYR A 382 8.27 30.59 -8.23
CA TYR A 382 9.41 30.59 -7.32
C TYR A 382 9.60 29.20 -6.73
N LEU A 383 10.85 28.75 -6.66
CA LEU A 383 11.24 27.50 -6.01
C LEU A 383 12.19 27.80 -4.86
N TRP A 384 11.94 27.18 -3.72
CA TRP A 384 12.79 27.26 -2.53
C TRP A 384 13.09 25.87 -1.98
N ASP A 385 14.37 25.56 -1.81
CA ASP A 385 14.79 24.32 -1.17
C ASP A 385 14.81 24.51 0.35
N MET A 386 13.83 23.91 1.02
CA MET A 386 13.63 24.06 2.46
C MET A 386 14.73 23.41 3.31
N ARG A 387 15.71 22.70 2.70
CA ARG A 387 16.93 22.27 3.39
C ARG A 387 17.82 23.45 3.78
N PHE A 388 17.72 24.58 3.08
CA PHE A 388 18.40 25.83 3.46
C PHE A 388 17.67 26.60 4.58
N GLY A 389 16.53 26.09 5.02
CA GLY A 389 15.67 26.66 6.06
C GLY A 389 14.23 26.78 5.59
N ILE A 390 13.29 26.75 6.52
CA ILE A 390 11.86 26.92 6.22
C ILE A 390 11.55 28.42 6.27
N PRO A 391 11.03 29.04 5.20
CA PRO A 391 10.64 30.44 5.23
C PRO A 391 9.44 30.65 6.16
N GLU A 392 9.53 31.65 7.02
CA GLU A 392 8.42 32.09 7.90
C GLU A 392 7.42 32.95 7.11
N GLU A 393 7.95 33.70 6.15
CA GLU A 393 7.21 34.61 5.29
C GLU A 393 7.88 34.67 3.91
N VAL A 394 7.08 34.77 2.85
CA VAL A 394 7.54 35.03 1.50
C VAL A 394 6.75 36.21 0.92
N ASP A 395 7.39 37.36 0.82
CA ASP A 395 6.83 38.53 0.14
C ASP A 395 7.13 38.43 -1.36
N ILE A 396 6.11 38.20 -2.19
CA ILE A 396 6.25 38.07 -3.65
C ILE A 396 5.89 39.38 -4.39
N CYS A 397 6.04 40.53 -3.72
CA CYS A 397 5.63 41.88 -4.13
C CYS A 397 4.11 42.10 -4.21
N SER A 398 3.35 41.16 -4.78
CA SER A 398 1.90 41.28 -4.96
C SER A 398 1.11 40.92 -3.71
N GLU A 399 1.64 40.02 -2.89
CA GLU A 399 1.04 39.54 -1.66
C GLU A 399 2.12 38.87 -0.79
N VAL A 400 1.80 38.69 0.48
CA VAL A 400 2.63 37.96 1.44
C VAL A 400 2.07 36.54 1.58
N VAL A 401 2.93 35.55 1.35
CA VAL A 401 2.63 34.13 1.42
C VAL A 401 3.26 33.56 2.69
N ILE A 402 2.48 32.83 3.48
CA ILE A 402 2.96 32.18 4.72
C ILE A 402 2.99 30.67 4.48
N PRO A 403 4.18 30.05 4.38
CA PRO A 403 4.27 28.59 4.31
C PRO A 403 3.65 27.91 5.54
N GLU A 404 3.01 26.78 5.31
CA GLU A 404 2.30 26.01 6.35
C GLU A 404 3.23 25.09 7.15
N VAL A 405 4.46 24.90 6.67
CA VAL A 405 5.45 24.00 7.27
C VAL A 405 5.90 24.53 8.61
N LYS A 406 5.65 23.74 9.65
CA LYS A 406 6.03 24.06 11.03
C LYS A 406 7.45 23.63 11.35
N LYS A 407 7.88 22.48 10.82
CA LYS A 407 9.16 21.87 11.16
C LYS A 407 9.60 20.84 10.10
N ARG A 408 10.92 20.72 9.89
CA ARG A 408 11.53 19.57 9.23
C ARG A 408 11.75 18.47 10.28
N ILE A 409 11.18 17.30 10.05
CA ILE A 409 11.38 16.09 10.85
C ILE A 409 12.31 15.17 10.04
N PRO A 410 13.56 14.96 10.46
CA PRO A 410 14.50 14.12 9.73
C PRO A 410 14.07 12.67 9.66
N PHE A 411 14.30 12.02 8.53
CA PHE A 411 14.19 10.56 8.39
C PHE A 411 15.27 9.85 9.20
N GLY A 412 14.94 8.69 9.77
CA GLY A 412 15.90 7.87 10.50
C GLY A 412 16.26 8.41 11.89
N GLU A 413 15.47 9.33 12.42
CA GLU A 413 15.67 9.93 13.75
C GLU A 413 14.39 9.89 14.57
N GLU A 414 14.52 9.67 15.88
CA GLU A 414 13.42 9.87 16.81
C GLU A 414 13.22 11.37 17.06
N HIS A 415 11.99 11.85 16.93
CA HIS A 415 11.66 13.26 17.09
C HIS A 415 10.30 13.46 17.74
N LEU A 416 10.25 14.33 18.75
CA LEU A 416 9.00 14.81 19.35
C LEU A 416 8.74 16.25 18.89
N PHE A 417 7.64 16.45 18.15
CA PHE A 417 7.11 17.77 17.86
C PHE A 417 6.03 18.12 18.87
N ALA A 418 6.01 19.35 19.38
CA ALA A 418 5.01 19.82 20.32
C ALA A 418 4.60 21.27 20.04
N GLU A 419 3.29 21.48 19.88
CA GLU A 419 2.63 22.77 19.94
C GLU A 419 1.59 22.77 21.08
N LYS A 420 0.89 23.89 21.29
CA LYS A 420 0.00 24.10 22.44
C LYS A 420 -1.06 23.00 22.59
N SER A 421 -1.64 22.52 21.51
CA SER A 421 -2.77 21.58 21.48
C SER A 421 -2.43 20.21 20.89
N VAL A 422 -1.21 20.00 20.40
CA VAL A 422 -0.83 18.75 19.75
C VAL A 422 0.63 18.41 19.98
N GLN A 423 0.89 17.14 20.29
CA GLN A 423 2.23 16.56 20.25
C GLN A 423 2.23 15.41 19.26
N VAL A 424 3.28 15.30 18.47
CA VAL A 424 3.47 14.20 17.52
C VAL A 424 4.85 13.60 17.73
N HIS A 425 4.88 12.32 18.06
CA HIS A 425 6.09 11.53 18.21
C HIS A 425 6.33 10.70 16.95
N PHE A 426 7.52 10.85 16.40
CA PHE A 426 8.06 10.08 15.31
C PHE A 426 9.19 9.22 15.86
N SER A 427 9.09 7.90 15.70
CA SER A 427 10.19 6.98 15.98
C SER A 427 11.15 6.91 14.79
N GLU A 428 12.34 6.33 14.99
CA GLU A 428 13.40 6.20 13.97
C GLU A 428 12.90 5.67 12.61
N ASN A 429 11.96 4.72 12.63
CA ASN A 429 11.40 4.09 11.42
C ASN A 429 9.99 4.57 11.06
N THR A 430 9.55 5.73 11.57
CA THR A 430 8.22 6.27 11.25
C THR A 430 8.16 6.83 9.83
N LEU A 431 9.18 7.58 9.41
CA LEU A 431 9.20 8.26 8.10
C LEU A 431 9.78 7.39 6.98
N LEU A 432 9.42 7.70 5.73
CA LEU A 432 10.05 7.15 4.53
C LEU A 432 11.19 8.04 4.02
N GLU A 433 11.05 9.34 4.20
CA GLU A 433 11.97 10.41 3.81
C GLU A 433 11.77 11.60 4.78
N ASP A 434 12.60 12.63 4.69
CA ASP A 434 12.44 13.84 5.52
C ASP A 434 11.03 14.42 5.37
N LEU A 435 10.37 14.66 6.49
CA LEU A 435 9.01 15.20 6.51
C LEU A 435 9.04 16.70 6.78
N TYR A 436 8.39 17.47 5.91
CA TYR A 436 8.09 18.89 6.16
C TYR A 436 6.69 18.97 6.79
N LEU A 437 6.68 18.88 8.12
CA LEU A 437 5.48 18.72 8.95
C LEU A 437 4.56 19.93 8.82
N ARG A 438 3.32 19.68 8.42
CA ARG A 438 2.23 20.66 8.34
C ARG A 438 1.12 20.20 9.26
N ILE A 439 0.73 21.05 10.20
CA ILE A 439 -0.37 20.79 11.12
C ILE A 439 -1.32 21.98 11.12
N SER A 440 -2.61 21.69 10.99
CA SER A 440 -3.67 22.67 11.19
C SER A 440 -4.80 22.09 12.03
N GLU A 441 -5.38 22.93 12.88
CA GLU A 441 -6.54 22.60 13.68
C GLU A 441 -7.69 23.52 13.31
N ASN A 442 -8.82 22.93 12.95
CA ASN A 442 -10.02 23.60 12.49
C ASN A 442 -11.26 22.97 13.14
N GLY A 443 -12.44 23.56 12.95
CA GLY A 443 -13.71 23.00 13.43
C GLY A 443 -14.20 23.61 14.75
N SER A 444 -15.32 23.09 15.26
CA SER A 444 -15.93 23.54 16.51
C SER A 444 -15.44 22.72 17.70
N SER A 445 -15.69 23.20 18.92
CA SER A 445 -15.43 22.45 20.16
C SER A 445 -16.11 21.08 20.21
N THR A 446 -17.23 20.90 19.50
CA THR A 446 -17.99 19.65 19.40
C THR A 446 -17.63 18.79 18.20
N ASN A 447 -16.90 19.33 17.23
CA ASN A 447 -16.46 18.62 16.02
C ASN A 447 -15.07 19.11 15.62
N PRO A 448 -14.06 18.87 16.47
CA PRO A 448 -12.71 19.33 16.21
C PRO A 448 -12.10 18.54 15.05
N ARG A 449 -11.21 19.18 14.30
CA ARG A 449 -10.49 18.58 13.17
C ARG A 449 -9.01 18.90 13.28
N LEU A 450 -8.20 17.86 13.30
CA LEU A 450 -6.75 17.94 13.25
C LEU A 450 -6.29 17.42 11.89
N GLN A 451 -5.67 18.26 11.07
CA GLN A 451 -5.02 17.82 9.84
C GLN A 451 -3.52 17.75 10.07
N ILE A 452 -2.93 16.60 9.76
CA ILE A 452 -1.48 16.37 9.79
C ILE A 452 -1.07 15.95 8.38
N ASN A 453 -0.35 16.83 7.68
CA ASN A 453 0.09 16.67 6.28
C ASN A 453 -1.04 16.29 5.31
N ASP A 454 -0.67 16.12 4.04
CA ASP A 454 -1.62 15.71 3.01
C ASP A 454 -1.78 14.19 2.95
N ARG A 455 -2.96 13.72 2.53
CA ARG A 455 -3.33 12.30 2.57
C ARG A 455 -2.53 11.41 1.60
N ASP A 456 -1.89 12.03 0.63
CA ASP A 456 -1.09 11.44 -0.45
C ASP A 456 0.41 11.41 -0.10
N GLU A 457 0.80 11.98 1.04
CA GLU A 457 2.08 11.69 1.68
C GLU A 457 1.98 10.42 2.53
N PHE A 458 3.14 9.81 2.81
CA PHE A 458 3.18 8.48 3.40
C PHE A 458 4.18 8.34 4.53
N LEU A 459 3.77 7.60 5.56
CA LEU A 459 4.64 7.09 6.61
C LEU A 459 5.10 5.67 6.28
N TRP A 460 6.23 5.26 6.86
CA TRP A 460 6.65 3.85 6.90
C TRP A 460 5.95 3.13 8.05
N ASN A 461 6.09 3.63 9.28
CA ASN A 461 5.43 3.09 10.47
C ASN A 461 4.54 4.14 11.14
N SER A 462 3.91 3.77 12.26
CA SER A 462 2.99 4.67 12.92
C SER A 462 3.74 5.87 13.50
N MET A 463 3.13 7.05 13.41
CA MET A 463 3.39 8.14 14.34
C MET A 463 2.41 8.03 15.51
N GLU A 464 2.80 8.55 16.67
CA GLU A 464 1.91 8.70 17.82
C GLU A 464 1.54 10.18 17.98
N VAL A 465 0.25 10.45 18.20
CA VAL A 465 -0.30 11.79 18.34
C VAL A 465 -0.98 11.89 19.70
N LEU A 466 -0.62 12.91 20.48
CA LEU A 466 -1.37 13.35 21.65
C LEU A 466 -2.09 14.65 21.31
N TRP A 467 -3.41 14.59 21.22
CA TRP A 467 -4.23 15.72 20.79
C TRP A 467 -5.07 16.25 21.95
N ASN A 468 -4.80 17.48 22.37
CA ASN A 468 -5.55 18.17 23.43
C ASN A 468 -6.81 18.83 22.86
N VAL A 469 -7.96 18.42 23.38
CA VAL A 469 -9.29 18.88 22.94
C VAL A 469 -10.08 19.50 24.10
N SER A 470 -9.38 20.17 25.02
CA SER A 470 -9.96 20.71 26.26
C SER A 470 -11.08 21.74 26.05
N SER A 471 -11.22 22.29 24.83
CA SER A 471 -12.32 23.19 24.49
C SER A 471 -13.68 22.48 24.36
N GLY A 472 -13.68 21.16 24.18
CA GLY A 472 -14.88 20.34 24.03
C GLY A 472 -15.27 19.60 25.31
N SER A 473 -16.52 19.14 25.35
CA SER A 473 -17.04 18.23 26.38
C SER A 473 -17.43 16.92 25.69
N PHE A 474 -16.70 15.86 25.98
CA PHE A 474 -16.85 14.55 25.34
C PHE A 474 -17.10 13.46 26.39
N ASP A 475 -17.97 12.50 26.09
CA ASP A 475 -17.97 11.24 26.85
C ASP A 475 -16.74 10.43 26.46
N LYS A 476 -15.70 10.50 27.30
CA LYS A 476 -14.41 9.84 27.06
C LYS A 476 -14.51 8.32 26.97
N SER A 477 -15.57 7.72 27.52
CA SER A 477 -15.80 6.28 27.43
C SER A 477 -16.39 5.84 26.09
N LYS A 478 -16.87 6.80 25.28
CA LYS A 478 -17.57 6.56 24.00
C LYS A 478 -16.97 7.32 22.83
N THR A 479 -16.14 8.32 23.10
CA THR A 479 -15.53 9.18 22.09
C THR A 479 -14.16 8.65 21.69
N HIS A 480 -13.96 8.43 20.40
CA HIS A 480 -12.70 7.96 19.83
C HIS A 480 -12.27 8.82 18.63
N VAL A 481 -11.02 8.62 18.20
CA VAL A 481 -10.47 9.25 16.99
C VAL A 481 -10.90 8.49 15.75
N TYR A 482 -11.25 9.26 14.71
CA TYR A 482 -11.58 8.77 13.39
C TYR A 482 -10.82 9.54 12.33
N GLN A 483 -10.36 8.84 11.30
CA GLN A 483 -9.82 9.47 10.09
C GLN A 483 -10.98 9.83 9.15
N LEU A 484 -10.96 11.05 8.61
CA LEU A 484 -11.97 11.58 7.68
C LEU A 484 -11.50 11.46 6.23
N SER A 485 -12.30 10.77 5.42
CA SER A 485 -12.17 10.77 3.97
C SER A 485 -12.71 12.08 3.35
N PRO A 486 -12.40 12.40 2.07
CA PRO A 486 -12.94 13.60 1.42
C PRO A 486 -14.47 13.55 1.30
N SER A 487 -15.07 12.36 1.25
CA SER A 487 -16.52 12.16 1.22
C SER A 487 -17.18 12.24 2.60
N GLY A 488 -16.42 12.55 3.65
CA GLY A 488 -16.92 12.64 5.03
C GLY A 488 -17.09 11.30 5.75
N ARG A 489 -16.77 10.17 5.11
CA ARG A 489 -16.75 8.85 5.77
C ARG A 489 -15.66 8.83 6.84
N LYS A 490 -16.04 8.39 8.04
CA LYS A 490 -15.18 8.16 9.19
C LYS A 490 -14.63 6.74 9.16
N SER A 491 -13.34 6.58 9.45
CA SER A 491 -12.70 5.28 9.68
C SER A 491 -12.15 5.26 11.09
N PHE A 492 -12.49 4.24 11.87
CA PHE A 492 -12.06 4.14 13.26
C PHE A 492 -10.53 4.09 13.35
N VAL A 493 -9.96 4.97 14.17
CA VAL A 493 -8.54 4.99 14.54
C VAL A 493 -8.37 4.56 15.99
N GLY A 494 -9.35 4.87 16.85
CA GLY A 494 -9.35 4.51 18.27
C GLY A 494 -8.74 5.61 19.13
N GLY A 495 -7.87 5.23 20.07
CA GLY A 495 -7.17 6.16 20.96
C GLY A 495 -7.56 6.02 22.42
N THR A 496 -6.67 6.47 23.29
CA THR A 496 -6.77 6.40 24.75
C THR A 496 -6.79 7.80 25.33
N TRP A 497 -7.76 8.09 26.19
CA TRP A 497 -7.88 9.40 26.84
C TRP A 497 -6.86 9.57 27.98
N GLU A 498 -6.23 10.73 28.01
CA GLU A 498 -5.31 11.22 29.04
C GLU A 498 -5.79 12.61 29.47
N ASP A 499 -6.59 12.66 30.53
CA ASP A 499 -7.29 13.88 30.96
C ASP A 499 -8.06 14.54 29.81
N ALA A 500 -7.67 15.75 29.38
CA ALA A 500 -8.31 16.51 28.31
C ALA A 500 -7.72 16.20 26.91
N SER A 501 -6.78 15.26 26.82
CA SER A 501 -6.12 14.87 25.58
C SER A 501 -6.48 13.44 25.20
N ILE A 502 -6.35 13.10 23.93
CA ILE A 502 -6.49 11.73 23.42
C ILE A 502 -5.22 11.33 22.67
N ARG A 503 -4.64 10.20 23.06
CA ARG A 503 -3.46 9.62 22.43
C ARG A 503 -3.88 8.57 21.42
N PHE A 504 -3.37 8.65 20.19
CA PHE A 504 -3.64 7.65 19.15
C PHE A 504 -2.44 7.44 18.24
N SER A 505 -2.39 6.28 17.60
CA SER A 505 -1.34 5.93 16.63
C SER A 505 -1.94 5.82 15.24
N THR A 506 -1.24 6.32 14.23
CA THR A 506 -1.68 6.23 12.82
C THR A 506 -0.49 6.10 11.88
N ARG A 507 -0.66 5.33 10.80
CA ARG A 507 0.31 5.20 9.70
C ARG A 507 -0.03 6.06 8.49
N ASN A 508 -1.06 6.89 8.61
CA ASN A 508 -1.57 7.70 7.50
C ASN A 508 -1.65 9.16 7.95
N PHE A 509 -1.35 10.06 7.02
CA PHE A 509 -1.60 11.49 7.14
C PHE A 509 -3.05 11.84 6.75
N GLY A 510 -3.41 13.11 6.89
CA GLY A 510 -4.73 13.65 6.56
C GLY A 510 -5.48 14.18 7.78
N THR A 511 -6.81 14.18 7.69
CA THR A 511 -7.69 14.81 8.69
C THR A 511 -8.24 13.79 9.69
N PHE A 512 -8.12 14.10 10.97
CA PHE A 512 -8.66 13.35 12.11
C PHE A 512 -9.75 14.15 12.81
N THR A 513 -10.71 13.45 13.40
CA THR A 513 -11.82 14.04 14.16
C THR A 513 -12.24 13.13 15.30
N LEU A 514 -13.11 13.63 16.16
CA LEU A 514 -13.73 12.86 17.24
C LEU A 514 -15.17 12.50 16.90
N ALA A 515 -15.59 11.32 17.32
CA ALA A 515 -16.99 10.92 17.28
C ALA A 515 -17.33 10.00 18.45
N GLU A 516 -18.55 10.15 18.98
CA GLU A 516 -19.09 9.27 20.01
C GLU A 516 -19.75 8.05 19.35
N ASP A 517 -19.43 6.86 19.86
CA ASP A 517 -20.10 5.63 19.49
C ASP A 517 -20.87 5.05 20.68
N ASN A 518 -22.18 5.28 20.68
CA ASN A 518 -23.09 4.90 21.76
C ASN A 518 -23.94 3.66 21.43
N SER A 519 -23.78 3.08 20.23
CA SER A 519 -24.65 2.02 19.74
C SER A 519 -23.91 0.70 19.67
N GLY A 520 -24.43 -0.34 20.31
CA GLY A 520 -23.86 -1.68 20.20
C GLY A 520 -24.09 -2.34 18.85
N PRO A 521 -23.30 -3.39 18.53
CA PRO A 521 -23.46 -4.14 17.29
C PRO A 521 -24.86 -4.73 17.09
N ILE A 522 -25.35 -4.69 15.86
CA ILE A 522 -26.60 -5.32 15.47
C ILE A 522 -26.36 -6.81 15.21
N ILE A 523 -27.04 -7.68 15.98
CA ILE A 523 -27.01 -9.14 15.80
C ILE A 523 -28.35 -9.60 15.24
N ARG A 524 -28.34 -10.29 14.08
CA ARG A 524 -29.55 -10.88 13.48
C ARG A 524 -29.38 -12.37 13.23
N PRO A 525 -30.23 -13.24 13.80
CA PRO A 525 -30.17 -14.66 13.52
C PRO A 525 -30.52 -14.94 12.06
N VAL A 526 -29.75 -15.83 11.43
CA VAL A 526 -30.00 -16.34 10.08
C VAL A 526 -30.50 -17.78 10.15
N ARG A 527 -29.86 -18.60 10.99
CA ARG A 527 -30.24 -19.99 11.26
C ARG A 527 -29.85 -20.35 12.68
N ILE A 528 -30.77 -20.97 13.42
CA ILE A 528 -30.52 -21.50 14.76
C ILE A 528 -31.06 -22.93 14.77
N SER A 529 -30.17 -23.90 14.80
CA SER A 529 -30.50 -25.32 14.66
C SER A 529 -29.48 -26.19 15.39
N ARG A 530 -29.78 -27.48 15.51
CA ARG A 530 -28.88 -28.46 16.12
C ARG A 530 -27.57 -28.61 15.35
N GLU A 531 -27.57 -28.38 14.04
CA GLU A 531 -26.37 -28.55 13.22
C GLU A 531 -25.50 -27.29 13.17
N GLU A 532 -26.11 -26.12 13.30
CA GLU A 532 -25.44 -24.83 13.10
C GLU A 532 -26.23 -23.68 13.74
N ILE A 533 -25.50 -22.76 14.37
CA ILE A 533 -25.96 -21.39 14.67
C ILE A 533 -25.26 -20.40 13.75
N ARG A 534 -26.03 -19.49 13.16
CA ARG A 534 -25.56 -18.55 12.14
C ARG A 534 -26.28 -17.21 12.30
N PHE A 535 -25.51 -16.14 12.21
CA PHE A 535 -25.98 -14.77 12.37
C PHE A 535 -25.37 -13.85 11.33
N THR A 536 -25.97 -12.66 11.18
CA THR A 536 -25.25 -11.49 10.67
C THR A 536 -24.93 -10.56 11.84
N ILE A 537 -23.72 -10.01 11.84
CA ILE A 537 -23.24 -9.06 12.85
C ILE A 537 -22.71 -7.80 12.16
N ARG A 538 -23.21 -6.64 12.55
CA ARG A 538 -22.83 -5.35 11.97
C ARG A 538 -22.61 -4.31 13.03
N ASP A 539 -21.71 -3.40 12.75
CA ASP A 539 -21.52 -2.19 13.52
C ASP A 539 -21.60 -0.98 12.59
N GLU A 540 -22.13 0.14 13.07
CA GLU A 540 -22.42 1.32 12.26
C GLU A 540 -21.29 2.37 12.27
N LEU A 541 -20.30 2.26 13.17
CA LEU A 541 -19.27 3.27 13.32
C LEU A 541 -17.86 2.73 13.66
N SER A 542 -17.64 2.17 14.86
CA SER A 542 -16.31 1.77 15.32
C SER A 542 -15.83 0.42 14.75
N GLY A 543 -16.73 -0.41 14.25
CA GLY A 543 -16.46 -1.74 13.71
C GLY A 543 -16.51 -2.84 14.77
N ILE A 544 -16.53 -4.10 14.33
CA ILE A 544 -16.54 -5.25 15.23
C ILE A 544 -15.14 -5.49 15.81
N ASN A 545 -15.05 -5.68 17.12
CA ASN A 545 -13.81 -6.01 17.83
C ASN A 545 -13.74 -7.51 18.15
N SER A 546 -14.73 -8.04 18.87
CA SER A 546 -14.71 -9.42 19.33
C SER A 546 -16.11 -10.03 19.38
N PHE A 547 -16.16 -11.35 19.40
CA PHE A 547 -17.39 -12.11 19.58
C PHE A 547 -17.12 -13.42 20.33
N GLU A 548 -18.11 -13.88 21.07
CA GLU A 548 -18.10 -15.16 21.78
C GLU A 548 -19.48 -15.78 21.74
N ALA A 549 -19.54 -17.12 21.60
CA ALA A 549 -20.80 -17.85 21.62
C ALA A 549 -20.75 -19.00 22.62
N TYR A 550 -21.88 -19.22 23.28
CA TYR A 550 -22.07 -20.29 24.23
C TYR A 550 -23.36 -21.05 23.92
N VAL A 551 -23.30 -22.37 24.04
CA VAL A 551 -24.46 -23.25 23.98
C VAL A 551 -24.49 -24.09 25.25
N ASP A 552 -25.54 -23.94 26.05
CA ASP A 552 -25.70 -24.56 27.37
C ASP A 552 -24.49 -24.30 28.30
N GLY A 553 -24.01 -23.05 28.30
CA GLY A 553 -22.85 -22.61 29.07
C GLY A 553 -21.50 -23.07 28.53
N LYS A 554 -21.44 -23.87 27.45
CA LYS A 554 -20.20 -24.32 26.82
C LYS A 554 -19.82 -23.41 25.66
N TRP A 555 -18.56 -23.00 25.60
CA TRP A 555 -18.04 -22.20 24.50
C TRP A 555 -18.15 -22.95 23.17
N VAL A 556 -18.53 -22.23 22.12
CA VAL A 556 -18.65 -22.75 20.75
C VAL A 556 -17.79 -21.90 19.82
N LEU A 557 -16.96 -22.56 19.01
CA LEU A 557 -16.14 -21.91 18.00
C LEU A 557 -17.01 -21.21 16.97
N MET A 558 -16.73 -19.93 16.73
CA MET A 558 -17.39 -19.12 15.73
C MET A 558 -16.42 -18.67 14.65
N ARG A 559 -16.82 -18.82 13.39
CA ARG A 559 -16.12 -18.33 12.20
C ARG A 559 -16.79 -17.05 11.72
N TYR A 560 -16.00 -16.04 11.40
CA TYR A 560 -16.50 -14.76 10.91
C TYR A 560 -15.98 -14.44 9.50
N GLU A 561 -16.89 -14.07 8.61
CA GLU A 561 -16.62 -13.58 7.27
C GLU A 561 -17.10 -12.14 7.13
N HIS A 562 -16.18 -11.22 7.40
CA HIS A 562 -16.43 -9.78 7.52
C HIS A 562 -17.02 -9.16 6.23
N LYS A 563 -16.66 -9.67 5.04
CA LYS A 563 -17.15 -9.15 3.75
C LYS A 563 -18.66 -9.33 3.59
N LYS A 564 -19.24 -10.33 4.26
CA LYS A 564 -20.68 -10.63 4.24
C LYS A 564 -21.35 -10.31 5.58
N SER A 565 -20.60 -9.78 6.56
CA SER A 565 -21.07 -9.61 7.93
C SER A 565 -21.60 -10.91 8.54
N LEU A 566 -21.11 -12.08 8.09
CA LEU A 566 -21.70 -13.39 8.42
C LEU A 566 -20.84 -14.12 9.44
N ILE A 567 -21.46 -14.63 10.50
CA ILE A 567 -20.80 -15.44 11.53
C ILE A 567 -21.54 -16.76 11.74
N TRP A 568 -20.83 -17.87 11.90
CA TRP A 568 -21.43 -19.19 12.10
C TRP A 568 -20.60 -20.10 13.00
N SER A 569 -21.25 -21.06 13.65
CA SER A 569 -20.57 -22.05 14.49
C SER A 569 -19.86 -23.13 13.68
N GLU A 570 -18.70 -23.56 14.15
CA GLU A 570 -18.01 -24.76 13.68
C GLU A 570 -17.83 -25.73 14.84
N THR A 571 -18.59 -26.83 14.87
CA THR A 571 -18.55 -27.80 15.98
C THR A 571 -17.48 -28.86 15.79
N LEU A 572 -16.85 -29.28 16.89
CA LEU A 572 -15.98 -30.44 16.87
C LEU A 572 -16.80 -31.68 16.51
N ASP A 573 -16.36 -32.44 15.51
CA ASP A 573 -17.01 -33.67 15.04
C ASP A 573 -18.49 -33.56 14.67
N LYS A 574 -18.93 -32.35 14.27
CA LYS A 574 -20.34 -32.08 13.95
C LYS A 574 -21.29 -32.44 15.10
N GLN A 575 -20.82 -32.34 16.34
CA GLN A 575 -21.66 -32.60 17.50
C GLN A 575 -22.89 -31.68 17.47
N PRO A 576 -24.09 -32.21 17.73
CA PRO A 576 -25.30 -31.41 17.71
C PRO A 576 -25.31 -30.43 18.89
N LEU A 577 -25.75 -29.21 18.61
CA LEU A 577 -25.97 -28.15 19.58
C LEU A 577 -27.35 -28.34 20.24
N THR A 578 -27.45 -28.18 21.55
CA THR A 578 -28.73 -28.29 22.28
C THR A 578 -28.65 -27.42 23.53
N GLY A 579 -29.75 -26.76 23.88
CA GLY A 579 -29.84 -25.90 25.06
C GLY A 579 -29.82 -24.41 24.73
N GLN A 580 -29.52 -23.58 25.75
CA GLN A 580 -29.54 -22.13 25.64
C GLN A 580 -28.37 -21.62 24.79
N VAL A 581 -28.66 -20.80 23.78
CA VAL A 581 -27.65 -20.15 22.92
C VAL A 581 -27.48 -18.70 23.35
N ILE A 582 -26.24 -18.27 23.51
CA ILE A 582 -25.85 -16.88 23.74
C ILE A 582 -24.79 -16.51 22.71
N LEU A 583 -24.99 -15.44 21.94
CA LEU A 583 -23.96 -14.81 21.13
C LEU A 583 -23.75 -13.39 21.66
N ARG A 584 -22.53 -13.08 22.11
CA ARG A 584 -22.12 -11.75 22.53
C ARG A 584 -21.17 -11.16 21.49
N VAL A 585 -21.40 -9.91 21.11
CA VAL A 585 -20.57 -9.18 20.14
C VAL A 585 -20.22 -7.82 20.73
N THR A 586 -18.96 -7.44 20.61
CA THR A 586 -18.40 -6.19 21.12
C THR A 586 -17.79 -5.41 19.97
N ASP A 587 -18.10 -4.11 19.88
CA ASP A 587 -17.48 -3.21 18.92
C ASP A 587 -16.11 -2.67 19.41
N GLN A 588 -15.44 -1.85 18.61
CA GLN A 588 -14.16 -1.24 18.98
C GLN A 588 -14.31 -0.11 20.01
N ALA A 589 -15.51 0.43 20.21
CA ALA A 589 -15.84 1.41 21.26
C ALA A 589 -16.27 0.76 22.60
N GLY A 590 -16.25 -0.57 22.68
CA GLY A 590 -16.62 -1.33 23.87
C GLY A 590 -18.13 -1.46 24.12
N ASN A 591 -19.00 -1.09 23.18
CA ASN A 591 -20.42 -1.40 23.26
C ASN A 591 -20.64 -2.89 23.03
N VAL A 592 -21.52 -3.48 23.83
CA VAL A 592 -21.80 -4.92 23.81
C VAL A 592 -23.25 -5.15 23.44
N SER A 593 -23.49 -6.09 22.53
CA SER A 593 -24.82 -6.62 22.24
C SER A 593 -24.85 -8.12 22.46
N GLU A 594 -25.96 -8.61 22.99
CA GLU A 594 -26.19 -10.04 23.22
C GLU A 594 -27.45 -10.48 22.49
N TRP A 595 -27.35 -11.61 21.80
CA TRP A 595 -28.50 -12.37 21.34
C TRP A 595 -28.65 -13.63 22.18
N LYS A 596 -29.89 -13.95 22.59
CA LYS A 596 -30.23 -15.14 23.39
C LYS A 596 -31.34 -15.92 22.70
N GLY A 597 -31.22 -17.24 22.69
CA GLY A 597 -32.23 -18.16 22.18
C GLY A 597 -32.04 -19.58 22.73
N THR A 598 -32.76 -20.55 22.17
CA THR A 598 -32.70 -21.94 22.60
C THR A 598 -32.79 -22.86 21.39
N ILE A 599 -32.01 -23.95 21.39
CA ILE A 599 -32.12 -25.05 20.45
C ILE A 599 -32.72 -26.25 21.21
N SER A 600 -33.86 -26.74 20.73
CA SER A 600 -34.52 -27.96 21.23
C SER A 600 -33.94 -29.22 20.62
#